data_AF-A0A9P6IU82-F1
#
_entry.id   AF-A0A9P6IU82-F1
#
_cell.length_a   1.000
_cell.length_b   1.000
_cell.length_c   1.000
_cell.angle_alpha   90.00
_cell.angle_beta   90.00
_cell.angle_gamma   90.00
#
_symmetry.space_group_name_H-M   'P 1'
#
loop_
_entity.id
_entity.type
_entity.pdbx_description
1 polymer ?
#
loop_
_entity_poly.entity_id
_entity_poly.type
_entity_poly.pdbx_seq_one_letter_code
_entity_poly.pdbx_strand_id
1 'polypeptide(L)'
;MRPTALAASVLSPLLFLTVAVAPVYGQDSVVSVTGPAFARYGTKLYISGGGYTTNTNYINSTSQFFYLDLAVKWEASSPACQLLRSGPSGTNSPGAISGDGKTMITFLGDRSFAWLYNVDGDSWTHSKIAVPTQLAGLYGVTDPTTGLV
;
A
#
# COMPACT_ATOMS: atom_id res chain seq x y z
N MET A 1 -10.50 67.27 -43.60
CA MET A 1 -9.95 66.54 -42.43
C MET A 1 -10.77 65.27 -42.26
N ARG A 2 -10.17 64.10 -42.48
CA ARG A 2 -10.83 62.78 -42.38
C ARG A 2 -10.56 62.19 -41.00
N PRO A 3 -11.56 61.64 -40.27
CA PRO A 3 -11.32 60.99 -38.99
C PRO A 3 -10.94 59.52 -39.21
N THR A 4 -9.82 59.11 -38.61
CA THR A 4 -9.33 57.73 -38.58
C THR A 4 -9.91 57.06 -37.33
N ALA A 5 -10.81 56.09 -37.50
CA ALA A 5 -11.34 55.30 -36.39
C ALA A 5 -10.39 54.15 -36.06
N LEU A 6 -9.87 54.12 -34.83
CA LEU A 6 -9.12 52.99 -34.27
C LEU A 6 -10.10 51.93 -33.77
N ALA A 7 -10.06 50.74 -34.36
CA ALA A 7 -10.80 49.58 -33.88
C ALA A 7 -10.04 48.93 -32.72
N ALA A 8 -10.65 48.91 -31.54
CA ALA A 8 -10.15 48.19 -30.37
C ALA A 8 -10.57 46.72 -30.47
N SER A 9 -9.58 45.83 -30.63
CA SER A 9 -9.78 44.38 -30.58
C SER A 9 -9.74 43.93 -29.11
N VAL A 10 -10.87 43.38 -28.62
CA VAL A 10 -10.97 42.82 -27.27
C VAL A 10 -10.63 41.34 -27.34
N LEU A 11 -9.46 40.98 -26.81
CA LEU A 11 -9.00 39.60 -26.69
C LEU A 11 -9.75 38.93 -25.53
N SER A 12 -10.66 38.00 -25.81
CA SER A 12 -11.35 37.21 -24.78
C SER A 12 -10.48 36.02 -24.39
N PRO A 13 -10.12 35.82 -23.10
CA PRO A 13 -9.31 34.68 -22.69
C PRO A 13 -10.16 33.41 -22.69
N LEU A 14 -9.81 32.45 -23.54
CA LEU A 14 -10.32 31.08 -23.44
C LEU A 14 -9.79 30.44 -22.15
N LEU A 15 -10.69 30.18 -21.21
CA LEU A 15 -10.40 29.40 -20.00
C LEU A 15 -10.46 27.90 -20.37
N PHE A 16 -9.30 27.25 -20.48
CA PHE A 16 -9.24 25.80 -20.63
C PHE A 16 -9.42 25.13 -19.26
N LEU A 17 -10.59 24.53 -19.04
CA LEU A 17 -10.85 23.69 -17.87
C LEU A 17 -10.26 22.29 -18.13
N THR A 18 -9.03 22.06 -17.69
CA THR A 18 -8.42 20.74 -17.74
C THR A 18 -8.99 19.90 -16.60
N VAL A 19 -9.99 19.06 -16.90
CA VAL A 19 -10.44 18.02 -15.96
C VAL A 19 -9.36 16.95 -15.92
N ALA A 20 -8.59 16.92 -14.83
CA ALA A 20 -7.69 15.82 -14.55
C ALA A 20 -8.53 14.58 -14.23
N VAL A 21 -8.80 13.76 -15.25
CA VAL A 21 -9.34 12.42 -15.03
C VAL A 21 -8.18 11.58 -14.49
N ALA A 22 -8.13 11.41 -13.17
CA ALA A 22 -7.23 10.45 -12.58
C ALA A 22 -7.55 9.07 -13.18
N PRO A 23 -6.55 8.31 -13.66
CA PRO A 23 -6.80 6.96 -14.15
C PRO A 23 -7.38 6.14 -13.00
N VAL A 24 -8.64 5.74 -13.15
CA VAL A 24 -9.21 4.66 -12.35
C VAL A 24 -8.68 3.38 -12.97
N TYR A 25 -7.52 2.92 -12.49
CA TYR A 25 -7.11 1.54 -12.76
C TYR A 25 -8.25 0.66 -12.28
N GLY A 26 -8.81 -0.16 -13.17
CA GLY A 26 -9.75 -1.20 -12.76
C GLY A 26 -9.07 -1.98 -11.64
N GLN A 27 -9.57 -1.86 -10.41
CA GLN A 27 -9.03 -2.63 -9.31
C GLN A 27 -9.23 -4.10 -9.67
N ASP A 28 -8.16 -4.81 -9.97
CA ASP A 28 -8.13 -6.23 -9.66
C ASP A 28 -8.64 -6.34 -8.22
N SER A 29 -9.77 -7.03 -8.02
CA SER A 29 -10.48 -6.92 -6.75
C SER A 29 -9.57 -7.46 -5.66
N VAL A 30 -9.17 -6.60 -4.72
CA VAL A 30 -8.46 -7.02 -3.52
C VAL A 30 -9.26 -8.13 -2.85
N VAL A 31 -8.62 -9.25 -2.56
CA VAL A 31 -9.31 -10.37 -1.89
C VAL A 31 -9.17 -10.23 -0.38
N SER A 32 -10.24 -10.57 0.34
CA SER A 32 -10.17 -10.67 1.80
C SER A 32 -9.21 -11.79 2.19
N VAL A 33 -8.31 -11.50 3.14
CA VAL A 33 -7.25 -12.40 3.56
C VAL A 33 -7.23 -12.63 5.06
N THR A 34 -6.64 -13.76 5.44
CA THR A 34 -6.37 -14.21 6.80
C THR A 34 -4.87 -14.31 7.01
N GLY A 35 -4.42 -13.98 8.23
CA GLY A 35 -2.99 -13.92 8.57
C GLY A 35 -2.12 -13.05 7.63
N PRO A 36 -2.55 -11.86 7.16
CA PRO A 36 -1.66 -11.00 6.41
C PRO A 36 -0.61 -10.36 7.34
N ALA A 37 0.48 -9.88 6.75
CA ALA A 37 1.28 -8.85 7.40
C ALA A 37 0.55 -7.52 7.30
N PHE A 38 0.44 -6.77 8.39
CA PHE A 38 -0.21 -5.47 8.38
C PHE A 38 0.53 -4.47 9.24
N ALA A 39 0.44 -3.20 8.87
CA ALA A 39 0.97 -2.08 9.63
C ALA A 39 0.16 -0.81 9.34
N ARG A 40 0.09 0.11 10.30
CA ARG A 40 -0.63 1.37 10.15
C ARG A 40 0.32 2.54 10.23
N TYR A 41 0.17 3.49 9.31
CA TYR A 41 0.80 4.81 9.40
C TYR A 41 -0.21 5.90 9.01
N GLY A 42 -0.41 6.87 9.91
CA GLY A 42 -1.45 7.88 9.74
C GLY A 42 -2.84 7.27 9.55
N THR A 43 -3.47 7.58 8.41
CA THR A 43 -4.79 7.07 8.02
C THR A 43 -4.71 5.80 7.18
N LYS A 44 -3.52 5.33 6.82
CA LYS A 44 -3.35 4.17 5.93
C LYS A 44 -3.06 2.91 6.74
N LEU A 45 -3.87 1.87 6.52
CA LEU A 45 -3.62 0.50 6.99
C LEU A 45 -3.09 -0.33 5.82
N TYR A 46 -1.79 -0.60 5.82
CA TYR A 46 -1.12 -1.42 4.81
C TYR A 46 -1.33 -2.90 5.13
N ILE A 47 -1.61 -3.71 4.10
CA ILE A 47 -1.93 -5.13 4.20
C ILE A 47 -1.20 -5.87 3.07
N SER A 48 -0.34 -6.81 3.44
CA SER A 48 0.49 -7.61 2.54
C SER A 48 0.27 -9.10 2.73
N GLY A 49 0.09 -9.81 1.61
CA GLY A 49 -0.04 -11.26 1.59
C GLY A 49 -1.30 -11.76 2.29
N GLY A 50 -1.13 -12.85 3.04
CA GLY A 50 -2.22 -13.59 3.70
C GLY A 50 -2.77 -14.73 2.85
N GLY A 51 -3.70 -15.48 3.41
CA GLY A 51 -4.37 -16.63 2.80
C GLY A 51 -5.85 -16.34 2.64
N TYR A 52 -6.48 -16.89 1.61
CA TYR A 52 -7.87 -16.60 1.28
C TYR A 52 -8.58 -17.86 0.78
N THR A 53 -9.90 -17.89 0.91
CA THR A 53 -10.72 -19.02 0.46
C THR A 53 -11.44 -18.66 -0.82
N THR A 54 -11.32 -19.51 -1.85
CA THR A 54 -12.09 -19.40 -3.10
C THR A 54 -13.05 -20.57 -3.21
N ASN A 55 -14.36 -20.31 -3.20
CA ASN A 55 -15.46 -21.29 -3.22
C ASN A 55 -15.38 -22.34 -2.10
N THR A 56 -14.40 -23.25 -2.17
CA THR A 56 -14.16 -24.36 -1.24
C THR A 56 -12.67 -24.60 -0.95
N ASN A 57 -11.75 -23.93 -1.66
CA ASN A 57 -10.31 -24.16 -1.53
C ASN A 57 -9.67 -23.03 -0.73
N TYR A 58 -8.96 -23.39 0.33
CA TYR A 58 -8.07 -22.45 1.01
C TYR A 58 -6.77 -22.30 0.24
N ILE A 59 -6.49 -21.09 -0.22
CA ILE A 59 -5.25 -20.69 -0.87
C ILE A 59 -4.37 -20.07 0.21
N ASN A 60 -3.27 -20.75 0.52
CA ASN A 60 -2.40 -20.46 1.66
C ASN A 60 -1.43 -19.30 1.47
N SER A 61 -1.51 -18.55 0.37
CA SER A 61 -0.76 -17.32 0.16
C SER A 61 -1.31 -16.50 -1.02
N THR A 62 -1.15 -15.18 -0.97
CA THR A 62 -1.27 -14.26 -2.10
C THR A 62 -0.10 -13.28 -2.06
N SER A 63 0.28 -12.70 -3.20
CA SER A 63 1.28 -11.64 -3.30
C SER A 63 0.65 -10.24 -3.26
N GLN A 64 -0.66 -10.13 -3.04
CA GLN A 64 -1.34 -8.84 -3.03
C GLN A 64 -0.74 -7.91 -1.98
N PHE A 65 -0.69 -6.63 -2.33
CA PHE A 65 -0.29 -5.60 -1.40
C PHE A 65 -1.10 -4.34 -1.67
N PHE A 66 -1.69 -3.79 -0.63
CA PHE A 66 -2.57 -2.63 -0.72
C PHE A 66 -2.59 -1.88 0.61
N TYR A 67 -3.16 -0.68 0.61
CA TYR A 67 -3.61 -0.04 1.84
C TYR A 67 -5.10 0.23 1.82
N LEU A 68 -5.71 0.28 3.02
CA LEU A 68 -7.02 0.88 3.26
C LEU A 68 -6.83 2.31 3.78
N ASP A 69 -7.48 3.29 3.16
CA ASP A 69 -7.50 4.66 3.68
C ASP A 69 -8.64 4.83 4.68
N LEU A 70 -8.30 4.75 5.97
CA LEU A 70 -9.20 4.82 7.10
C LEU A 70 -9.85 6.21 7.30
N ALA A 71 -9.42 7.24 6.57
CA ALA A 71 -10.05 8.56 6.61
C ALA A 71 -11.23 8.69 5.63
N VAL A 72 -11.30 7.84 4.62
CA VAL A 72 -12.39 7.83 3.65
C VAL A 72 -13.53 6.98 4.23
N LYS A 73 -14.79 7.37 4.05
CA LYS A 73 -15.91 6.48 4.37
C LYS A 73 -16.14 5.54 3.19
N TRP A 74 -16.40 4.27 3.47
CA TRP A 74 -16.69 3.28 2.44
C TRP A 74 -17.85 2.37 2.83
N GLU A 75 -18.49 1.80 1.82
CA GLU A 75 -19.44 0.71 1.97
C GLU A 75 -18.72 -0.64 2.01
N ALA A 76 -19.33 -1.64 2.64
CA ALA A 76 -18.72 -2.96 2.79
C ALA A 76 -18.34 -3.61 1.45
N SER A 77 -19.08 -3.32 0.37
CA SER A 77 -18.84 -3.85 -0.97
C SER A 77 -17.76 -3.11 -1.76
N SER A 78 -17.29 -1.97 -1.29
CA SER A 78 -16.32 -1.12 -2.01
C SER A 78 -15.38 -0.44 -1.02
N PRO A 79 -14.45 -1.19 -0.39
CA PRO A 79 -13.51 -0.61 0.56
C PRO A 79 -12.64 0.44 -0.11
N ALA A 80 -12.29 1.49 0.64
CA ALA A 80 -11.38 2.55 0.19
C ALA A 80 -9.93 2.05 0.14
N CYS A 81 -9.67 1.07 -0.73
CA CYS A 81 -8.38 0.45 -0.90
C CYS A 81 -7.61 1.07 -2.07
N GLN A 82 -6.29 1.01 -2.00
CA GLN A 82 -5.40 1.29 -3.12
C GLN A 82 -4.40 0.16 -3.24
N LEU A 83 -4.39 -0.50 -4.41
CA LEU A 83 -3.38 -1.49 -4.76
C LEU A 83 -2.02 -0.82 -4.91
N LEU A 84 -1.01 -1.52 -4.42
CA LEU A 84 0.40 -1.17 -4.51
C LEU A 84 1.12 -2.27 -5.32
N ARG A 85 2.41 -2.10 -5.58
CA ARG A 85 3.20 -3.15 -6.20
C ARG A 85 3.12 -4.44 -5.37
N SER A 86 2.72 -5.53 -6.03
CA SER A 86 2.67 -6.86 -5.42
C SER A 86 3.98 -7.21 -4.75
N GLY A 87 3.85 -7.81 -3.57
CA GLY A 87 4.94 -8.09 -2.67
C GLY A 87 5.21 -9.58 -2.52
N PRO A 88 5.92 -9.96 -1.46
CA PRO A 88 6.13 -11.36 -1.17
C PRO A 88 4.82 -12.09 -0.85
N SER A 89 4.74 -13.36 -1.21
CA SER A 89 3.61 -14.22 -0.88
C SER A 89 3.88 -15.00 0.41
N GLY A 90 2.97 -14.90 1.38
CA GLY A 90 3.08 -15.63 2.64
C GLY A 90 1.86 -15.44 3.52
N THR A 91 1.76 -16.25 4.58
CA THR A 91 0.75 -16.14 5.64
C THR A 91 1.42 -16.05 7.00
N ASN A 92 0.69 -15.51 7.99
CA ASN A 92 1.10 -15.39 9.38
C ASN A 92 2.46 -14.70 9.55
N SER A 93 2.69 -13.67 8.72
CA SER A 93 3.92 -12.88 8.71
C SER A 93 3.69 -11.59 9.50
N PRO A 94 4.54 -11.23 10.47
CA PRO A 94 4.48 -9.92 11.10
C PRO A 94 4.79 -8.82 10.08
N GLY A 95 4.18 -7.64 10.29
CA GLY A 95 4.44 -6.44 9.51
C GLY A 95 4.73 -5.26 10.43
N ALA A 96 5.62 -4.38 10.00
CA ALA A 96 5.91 -3.11 10.67
C ALA A 96 6.09 -2.00 9.64
N ILE A 97 5.91 -0.74 10.04
CA ILE A 97 6.17 0.42 9.19
C ILE A 97 7.05 1.42 9.96
N SER A 98 8.00 2.04 9.28
CA SER A 98 8.90 3.02 9.85
C SER A 98 8.13 4.24 10.39
N GLY A 99 8.71 4.92 11.38
CA GLY A 99 8.08 6.08 12.02
C GLY A 99 7.85 7.28 11.10
N ASP A 100 8.51 7.32 9.95
CA ASP A 100 8.29 8.31 8.88
C ASP A 100 7.33 7.81 7.77
N GLY A 101 6.83 6.58 7.89
CA GLY A 101 5.90 5.98 6.94
C GLY A 101 6.49 5.60 5.59
N LYS A 102 7.81 5.65 5.42
CA LYS A 102 8.46 5.45 4.11
C LYS A 102 8.84 4.01 3.81
N THR A 103 8.97 3.17 4.83
CA THR A 103 9.39 1.78 4.68
C THR A 103 8.49 0.85 5.47
N MET A 104 7.80 -0.05 4.78
CA MET A 104 7.12 -1.18 5.41
C MET A 104 8.03 -2.41 5.37
N ILE A 105 8.06 -3.17 6.46
CA ILE A 105 8.81 -4.42 6.58
C ILE A 105 7.80 -5.54 6.75
N THR A 106 7.95 -6.61 5.98
CA THR A 106 7.24 -7.88 6.19
C THR A 106 8.26 -8.95 6.55
N PHE A 107 8.07 -9.61 7.70
CA PHE A 107 8.98 -10.62 8.19
C PHE A 107 8.52 -11.99 7.69
N LEU A 108 9.35 -12.63 6.88
CA LEU A 108 9.06 -13.91 6.24
C LEU A 108 10.11 -14.91 6.70
N GLY A 109 9.67 -16.10 7.09
CA GLY A 109 10.56 -17.18 7.53
C GLY A 109 11.41 -17.79 6.41
N ASP A 110 11.71 -17.04 5.35
CA ASP A 110 12.57 -17.45 4.24
C ASP A 110 14.03 -17.02 4.44
N ARG A 111 14.90 -17.31 3.46
CA ARG A 111 16.34 -17.01 3.53
C ARG A 111 16.67 -15.52 3.62
N SER A 112 15.74 -14.64 3.25
CA SER A 112 15.94 -13.20 3.24
C SER A 112 15.48 -12.52 4.52
N PHE A 113 14.88 -13.26 5.46
CA PHE A 113 14.36 -12.83 6.77
C PHE A 113 13.22 -11.81 6.72
N ALA A 114 13.34 -10.80 5.86
CA ALA A 114 12.36 -9.77 5.69
C ALA A 114 12.41 -9.16 4.29
N TRP A 115 11.27 -8.64 3.87
CA TRP A 115 11.13 -7.81 2.69
C TRP A 115 10.80 -6.39 3.11
N LEU A 116 11.41 -5.42 2.42
CA LEU A 116 11.23 -4.00 2.66
C LEU A 116 10.54 -3.36 1.47
N TYR A 117 9.39 -2.76 1.70
CA TYR A 117 8.66 -1.95 0.73
C TYR A 117 8.97 -0.48 0.92
N ASN A 118 9.50 0.17 -0.12
CA ASN A 118 9.64 1.61 -0.21
C ASN A 118 8.33 2.23 -0.71
N VAL A 119 7.69 3.04 0.15
CA VAL A 119 6.39 3.67 -0.11
C VAL A 119 6.48 4.75 -1.19
N ASP A 120 7.54 5.54 -1.19
CA ASP A 120 7.71 6.64 -2.15
C ASP A 120 8.04 6.11 -3.55
N GLY A 121 8.82 5.02 -3.61
CA GLY A 121 9.29 4.41 -4.86
C GLY A 121 8.45 3.23 -5.35
N ASP A 122 7.36 2.88 -4.66
CA ASP A 122 6.48 1.74 -4.93
C ASP A 122 7.26 0.46 -5.29
N SER A 123 8.19 0.04 -4.41
CA SER A 123 9.10 -1.07 -4.72
C SER A 123 9.45 -1.93 -3.52
N TRP A 124 9.63 -3.22 -3.78
CA TRP A 124 10.08 -4.20 -2.80
C TRP A 124 11.57 -4.50 -2.96
N THR A 125 12.26 -4.68 -1.85
CA THR A 125 13.65 -5.13 -1.78
C THR A 125 13.82 -6.16 -0.68
N HIS A 126 14.78 -7.07 -0.82
CA HIS A 126 15.12 -7.98 0.26
C HIS A 126 15.93 -7.27 1.35
N SER A 127 15.71 -7.68 2.60
CA SER A 127 16.62 -7.33 3.67
C SER A 127 18.01 -7.90 3.40
N LYS A 128 19.02 -7.13 3.77
CA LYS A 128 20.43 -7.56 3.76
C LYS A 128 20.89 -8.08 5.12
N ILE A 129 20.00 -8.07 6.11
CA ILE A 129 20.31 -8.56 7.46
C ILE A 129 20.41 -10.08 7.38
N ALA A 130 21.62 -10.60 7.59
CA ALA A 130 21.82 -12.02 7.79
C ALA A 130 21.30 -12.38 9.18
N VAL A 131 20.33 -13.29 9.23
CA VAL A 131 19.89 -13.89 10.50
C VAL A 131 20.55 -15.25 10.70
N PRO A 132 20.83 -15.62 11.96
CA PRO A 132 21.25 -16.97 12.30
C PRO A 132 20.24 -18.00 11.77
N THR A 133 20.70 -19.22 11.50
CA THR A 133 19.86 -20.33 10.99
C THR A 133 18.73 -20.74 11.94
N GLN A 134 18.73 -20.26 13.18
CA GLN A 134 17.64 -20.41 14.13
C GLN A 134 16.73 -19.17 14.08
N LEU A 135 15.57 -19.33 13.44
CA LEU A 135 14.51 -18.31 13.34
C LEU A 135 13.65 -18.21 14.62
N ALA A 136 14.21 -18.57 15.79
CA ALA A 136 13.51 -18.49 17.06
C ALA A 136 13.24 -17.02 17.42
N GLY A 137 11.98 -16.68 17.76
CA GLY A 137 11.57 -15.32 18.14
C GLY A 137 11.01 -14.44 17.02
N LEU A 138 10.93 -14.94 15.77
CA LEU A 138 10.30 -14.23 14.65
C LEU A 138 8.77 -14.15 14.73
N TYR A 139 8.14 -15.04 15.50
CA TYR A 139 6.78 -14.85 15.97
C TYR A 139 6.87 -13.96 17.21
N GLY A 140 6.38 -12.71 17.09
CA GLY A 140 6.66 -11.60 18.00
C GLY A 140 6.83 -12.01 19.46
N VAL A 141 8.05 -11.84 19.98
CA VAL A 141 8.30 -11.92 21.42
C VAL A 141 8.14 -10.50 21.95
N THR A 142 7.04 -10.26 22.63
CA THR A 142 6.88 -9.05 23.43
C THR A 142 7.96 -9.05 24.50
N ASP A 143 8.74 -7.98 24.62
CA ASP A 143 9.63 -7.82 25.77
C ASP A 143 8.75 -7.82 27.04
N PRO A 144 8.90 -8.81 27.95
CA PRO A 144 8.03 -8.94 29.13
C PRO A 144 8.19 -7.78 30.12
N THR A 145 9.22 -6.96 29.97
CA THR A 145 9.54 -5.82 30.84
C THR A 145 8.95 -4.52 30.30
N THR A 146 8.91 -4.35 28.98
CA THR A 146 8.51 -3.09 28.34
C THR A 146 7.21 -3.18 27.56
N GLY A 147 6.72 -4.38 27.25
CA GLY A 147 5.48 -4.60 26.50
C GLY A 147 5.57 -4.22 25.01
N LEU A 148 6.77 -3.95 24.51
CA LEU A 148 7.01 -3.59 23.11
C LEU A 148 7.21 -4.85 22.26
N VAL A 149 6.69 -4.82 21.03
CA VAL A 149 6.94 -5.81 19.96
C VAL A 149 8.01 -5.26 19.02
#